data_AF-A0A6J5A5F5-F1
#
_entry.id   AF-A0A6J5A5F5-F1
#
_cell.length_a   1.000
_cell.length_b   1.000
_cell.length_c   1.000
_cell.angle_alpha   90.00
_cell.angle_beta   90.00
_cell.angle_gamma   90.00
#
_symmetry.space_group_name_H-M   'P 1'
#
loop_
_entity.id
_entity.type
_entity.pdbx_description
1 polymer ?
#
loop_
_entity_poly.entity_id
_entity_poly.type
_entity_poly.pdbx_seq_one_letter_code
_entity_poly.pdbx_strand_id
1 'polypeptide(L)'
;MTAIAGIHIPDSIMAREATDLVRDTETELLCHHSRRVFLFGALAGERKQLKYDPELLYIGAMFHDMGLVAPYSSEHERFEVDGANAARDFLRRHGIGEDDIEQCGPRLRCTLRQAFLSI
;
A
#
# COMPACT_ATOMS: atom_id res chain seq x y z
N MET A 1 -18.54 -0.12 6.09
CA MET A 1 -17.72 -1.21 5.54
C MET A 1 -18.22 -1.66 4.17
N THR A 2 -17.42 -1.39 3.15
CA THR A 2 -17.65 -1.84 1.77
C THR A 2 -16.80 -3.08 1.52
N ALA A 3 -17.37 -4.11 0.90
CA ALA A 3 -16.66 -5.33 0.53
C ALA A 3 -16.71 -5.56 -0.99
N ILE A 4 -15.60 -6.00 -1.57
CA ILE A 4 -15.49 -6.34 -3.00
C ILE A 4 -14.88 -7.74 -3.08
N ALA A 5 -15.60 -8.66 -3.73
CA ALA A 5 -15.17 -10.07 -3.85
C ALA A 5 -14.80 -10.72 -2.50
N GLY A 6 -15.51 -10.35 -1.42
CA GLY A 6 -15.24 -10.86 -0.07
C GLY A 6 -14.08 -10.18 0.67
N ILE A 7 -13.36 -9.26 0.02
CA ILE A 7 -12.32 -8.44 0.67
C ILE A 7 -12.96 -7.17 1.21
N HIS A 8 -12.79 -6.93 2.52
CA HIS A 8 -13.18 -5.68 3.15
C HIS A 8 -12.17 -4.57 2.83
N ILE A 9 -12.67 -3.42 2.39
CA ILE A 9 -11.83 -2.23 2.23
C ILE A 9 -11.66 -1.58 3.61
N PRO A 10 -10.43 -1.33 4.09
CA PRO A 10 -10.20 -0.62 5.33
C PRO A 10 -10.87 0.76 5.31
N ASP A 11 -11.65 1.06 6.35
CA ASP A 11 -12.39 2.32 6.50
C ASP A 11 -12.00 3.09 7.77
N SER A 12 -10.84 2.76 8.35
CA SER A 12 -10.22 3.49 9.45
C SER A 12 -9.86 4.93 9.06
N ILE A 13 -9.56 5.76 10.05
CA ILE A 13 -9.10 7.14 9.82
C ILE A 13 -7.79 7.13 9.01
N MET A 14 -6.83 6.29 9.40
CA MET A 14 -5.54 6.15 8.70
C MET A 14 -5.72 5.70 7.24
N ALA A 15 -6.61 4.74 6.97
CA ALA A 15 -6.87 4.29 5.61
C ALA A 15 -7.48 5.41 4.74
N ARG A 16 -8.43 6.18 5.29
CA ARG A 16 -9.05 7.31 4.57
C ARG A 16 -8.04 8.42 4.28
N GLU A 17 -7.24 8.78 5.27
CA GLU A 17 -6.19 9.80 5.10
C GLU A 17 -5.14 9.37 4.07
N ALA A 18 -4.77 8.09 4.04
CA ALA A 18 -3.93 7.54 2.98
C ALA A 18 -4.60 7.63 1.60
N THR A 19 -5.89 7.29 1.50
CA THR A 19 -6.63 7.42 0.24
C THR A 19 -6.67 8.86 -0.26
N ASP A 20 -6.95 9.81 0.63
CA ASP A 20 -7.03 11.22 0.30
C ASP A 20 -5.65 11.75 -0.13
N LEU A 21 -4.59 11.43 0.61
CA LEU A 21 -3.23 11.84 0.25
C LEU A 21 -2.82 11.34 -1.13
N VAL A 22 -3.05 10.06 -1.43
CA VAL A 22 -2.71 9.48 -2.73
C VAL A 22 -3.56 10.09 -3.84
N ARG A 23 -4.86 10.30 -3.62
CA ARG A 23 -5.74 10.94 -4.60
C ARG A 23 -5.32 12.38 -4.92
N ASP A 24 -4.81 13.10 -3.93
CA ASP A 24 -4.38 14.50 -4.08
C ASP A 24 -2.97 14.62 -4.67
N THR A 25 -2.18 13.53 -4.64
CA THR A 25 -0.78 13.50 -5.09
C THR A 25 -0.62 12.83 -6.46
N GLU A 26 -1.25 11.68 -6.65
CA GLU A 26 -1.14 10.86 -7.85
C GLU A 26 -2.23 11.19 -8.87
N THR A 27 -2.06 10.68 -10.10
CA THR A 27 -3.16 10.72 -11.08
C THR A 27 -4.29 9.78 -10.67
N GLU A 28 -5.50 10.06 -11.13
CA GLU A 28 -6.66 9.18 -10.90
C GLU A 28 -6.38 7.73 -11.36
N LEU A 29 -5.64 7.55 -12.46
CA LEU A 29 -5.24 6.24 -12.97
C LEU A 29 -4.42 5.44 -11.94
N LEU A 30 -3.41 6.08 -11.33
CA LEU A 30 -2.52 5.46 -10.34
C LEU A 30 -3.27 5.21 -9.03
N CYS A 31 -4.10 6.15 -8.57
CA CYS A 31 -4.95 5.92 -7.40
C CYS A 31 -5.86 4.69 -7.59
N HIS A 32 -6.51 4.54 -8.76
CA HIS A 32 -7.32 3.35 -9.04
C HIS A 32 -6.47 2.09 -9.22
N HIS A 33 -5.25 2.20 -9.75
CA HIS A 33 -4.30 1.10 -9.84
C HIS A 33 -3.95 0.57 -8.44
N SER A 34 -3.51 1.44 -7.53
CA SER A 34 -3.19 1.10 -6.14
C SER A 34 -4.35 0.41 -5.40
N ARG A 35 -5.60 0.86 -5.63
CA ARG A 35 -6.80 0.18 -5.09
C ARG A 35 -6.98 -1.24 -5.64
N ARG A 36 -6.72 -1.48 -6.94
CA ARG A 36 -6.76 -2.82 -7.53
C ARG A 36 -5.63 -3.70 -7.01
N VAL A 37 -4.44 -3.12 -6.84
CA VAL A 37 -3.27 -3.79 -6.25
C VAL A 37 -3.58 -4.29 -4.85
N PHE A 38 -4.23 -3.48 -4.00
CA PHE A 38 -4.73 -3.93 -2.69
C PHE A 38 -5.68 -5.13 -2.81
N LEU A 39 -6.72 -5.02 -3.65
CA LEU A 39 -7.72 -6.08 -3.80
C LEU A 39 -7.10 -7.40 -4.27
N PHE A 40 -6.23 -7.35 -5.27
CA PHE A 40 -5.55 -8.54 -5.78
C PHE A 40 -4.55 -9.12 -4.77
N GLY A 41 -3.83 -8.25 -4.05
CA GLY A 41 -2.95 -8.66 -2.96
C GLY A 41 -3.71 -9.38 -1.85
N ALA A 42 -4.85 -8.84 -1.41
CA ALA A 42 -5.69 -9.43 -0.38
C ALA A 42 -6.29 -10.77 -0.85
N LEU A 43 -6.86 -10.84 -2.06
CA LEU A 43 -7.37 -12.08 -2.65
C LEU A 43 -6.29 -13.17 -2.76
N ALA A 44 -5.07 -12.79 -3.15
CA ALA A 44 -3.94 -13.71 -3.20
C ALA A 44 -3.53 -14.19 -1.80
N GLY A 45 -3.58 -13.31 -0.80
CA GLY A 45 -3.37 -13.62 0.61
C GLY A 45 -4.37 -14.65 1.13
N GLU A 46 -5.66 -14.42 0.91
CA GLU A 46 -6.75 -15.35 1.28
C GLU A 46 -6.55 -16.72 0.61
N ARG A 47 -6.31 -16.75 -0.70
CA ARG A 47 -6.11 -18.00 -1.46
C ARG A 47 -4.93 -18.82 -0.94
N LYS A 48 -3.88 -18.14 -0.47
CA LYS A 48 -2.66 -18.77 0.06
C LYS A 48 -2.66 -18.95 1.57
N GLN A 49 -3.76 -18.59 2.24
CA GLN A 49 -3.91 -18.62 3.70
C GLN A 49 -2.78 -17.88 4.42
N LEU A 50 -2.30 -16.78 3.84
CA LEU A 50 -1.28 -15.94 4.44
C LEU A 50 -1.92 -15.05 5.50
N LYS A 51 -1.27 -14.94 6.66
CA LYS A 51 -1.65 -13.92 7.64
C LYS A 51 -1.09 -12.58 7.21
N TYR A 52 -1.96 -11.58 7.07
CA TYR A 52 -1.58 -10.20 6.79
C TYR A 52 -2.49 -9.26 7.59
N ASP A 53 -1.98 -8.06 7.85
CA ASP A 53 -2.79 -6.96 8.37
C ASP A 53 -3.42 -6.23 7.17
N PRO A 54 -4.77 -6.20 7.06
CA PRO A 54 -5.44 -5.56 5.92
C PRO A 54 -5.16 -4.06 5.83
N GLU A 55 -4.96 -3.39 6.96
CA GLU A 55 -4.73 -1.95 7.02
C GLU A 55 -3.31 -1.64 6.54
N LEU A 56 -2.30 -2.35 7.04
CA LEU A 56 -0.91 -2.19 6.56
C LEU A 56 -0.75 -2.59 5.09
N LEU A 57 -1.45 -3.64 4.63
CA LEU A 57 -1.46 -4.02 3.22
C LEU A 57 -2.07 -2.90 2.36
N TYR A 58 -3.15 -2.29 2.84
CA TYR A 58 -3.79 -1.16 2.16
C TYR A 58 -2.86 0.04 2.07
N ILE A 59 -2.24 0.46 3.17
CA ILE A 59 -1.29 1.58 3.17
C ILE A 59 -0.14 1.30 2.21
N GLY A 60 0.49 0.14 2.28
CA GLY A 60 1.60 -0.15 1.37
C GLY A 60 1.15 -0.17 -0.09
N ALA A 61 0.00 -0.76 -0.42
CA ALA A 61 -0.54 -0.75 -1.79
C ALA A 61 -0.86 0.68 -2.27
N MET A 62 -1.40 1.53 -1.39
CA MET A 62 -1.69 2.93 -1.71
C MET A 62 -0.42 3.73 -2.03
N PHE A 63 0.70 3.46 -1.35
CA PHE A 63 1.93 4.23 -1.48
C PHE A 63 2.97 3.65 -2.45
N HIS A 64 2.72 2.47 -3.05
CA HIS A 64 3.76 1.76 -3.81
C HIS A 64 4.26 2.51 -5.06
N ASP A 65 3.43 3.39 -5.63
CA ASP A 65 3.75 4.22 -6.78
C ASP A 65 4.06 5.69 -6.42
N MET A 66 4.01 6.06 -5.13
CA MET A 66 4.23 7.45 -4.71
C MET A 66 5.62 7.97 -5.11
N GLY A 67 6.62 7.11 -5.17
CA GLY A 67 7.97 7.47 -5.63
C GLY A 67 8.05 7.87 -7.11
N LEU A 68 6.98 7.69 -7.90
CA LEU A 68 6.88 8.20 -9.27
C LEU A 68 6.54 9.70 -9.31
N VAL A 69 6.08 10.27 -8.19
CA VAL A 69 5.63 11.66 -8.12
C VAL A 69 6.76 12.54 -7.56
N ALA A 70 7.00 13.67 -8.22
CA ALA A 70 8.14 14.55 -7.93
C ALA A 70 8.35 14.92 -6.44
N PRO A 71 7.31 15.20 -5.62
CA PRO A 71 7.50 15.52 -4.19
C PRO A 71 8.03 14.37 -3.34
N TYR A 72 7.92 13.14 -3.83
CA TYR A 72 8.33 11.92 -3.13
C TYR A 72 9.48 11.19 -3.82
N SER A 73 9.90 11.66 -5.00
CA SER A 73 11.03 11.11 -5.75
C SER A 73 12.34 11.75 -5.32
N SER A 74 13.37 10.92 -5.14
CA SER A 74 14.75 11.35 -4.93
C SER A 74 15.58 11.16 -6.21
N GLU A 75 16.75 11.80 -6.26
CA GLU A 75 17.65 11.73 -7.43
C GLU A 75 18.35 10.37 -7.57
N HIS A 76 18.49 9.62 -6.48
CA HIS A 76 19.40 8.47 -6.41
C HIS A 76 18.72 7.17 -6.03
N GLU A 77 17.53 7.21 -5.42
CA GLU A 77 16.78 6.00 -5.10
C GLU A 77 15.87 5.60 -6.27
N ARG A 78 15.50 4.32 -6.27
CA ARG A 78 14.46 3.85 -7.17
C ARG A 78 13.09 4.25 -6.62
N PHE A 79 12.12 4.45 -7.50
CA PHE A 79 10.76 4.84 -7.11
C PHE A 79 10.12 3.88 -6.09
N GLU A 80 10.46 2.58 -6.12
CA GLU A 80 9.92 1.61 -5.16
C GLU A 80 10.44 1.86 -3.74
N VAL A 81 11.69 2.34 -3.63
CA VAL A 81 12.31 2.70 -2.34
C VAL A 81 11.70 4.00 -1.83
N ASP A 82 11.55 4.98 -2.72
CA ASP A 82 10.91 6.27 -2.41
C ASP A 82 9.45 6.11 -1.98
N GLY A 83 8.66 5.27 -2.67
CA GLY A 83 7.29 4.93 -2.25
C GLY A 83 7.26 4.24 -0.89
N ALA A 84 8.19 3.33 -0.62
CA ALA A 84 8.32 2.69 0.69
C ALA A 84 8.72 3.69 1.80
N ASN A 85 9.60 4.65 1.50
CA ASN A 85 9.97 5.72 2.43
C ASN A 85 8.75 6.61 2.74
N ALA A 86 7.97 6.98 1.72
CA ALA A 86 6.74 7.76 1.89
C ALA A 86 5.72 7.02 2.79
N ALA A 87 5.54 5.71 2.57
CA ALA A 87 4.68 4.88 3.40
C ALA A 87 5.16 4.82 4.86
N ARG A 88 6.46 4.64 5.09
CA ARG A 88 7.07 4.65 6.44
C ARG A 88 6.80 5.98 7.14
N ASP A 89 7.05 7.09 6.46
CA ASP A 89 6.90 8.41 7.06
C ASP A 89 5.43 8.76 7.33
N PHE A 90 4.50 8.21 6.54
CA PHE A 90 3.07 8.28 6.82
C PHE A 90 2.69 7.45 8.06
N LEU A 91 3.09 6.17 8.13
CA LEU A 91 2.79 5.28 9.26
C LEU A 91 3.35 5.81 10.59
N ARG A 92 4.55 6.39 10.57
CA ARG A 92 5.15 7.06 11.74
C ARG A 92 4.29 8.20 12.28
N ARG A 93 3.69 9.01 11.38
CA ARG A 93 2.78 10.11 11.78
C ARG A 93 1.51 9.59 12.47
N HIS A 94 1.09 8.37 12.15
CA HIS A 94 -0.02 7.67 12.81
C HIS A 94 0.37 6.90 14.08
N GLY A 95 1.63 6.97 14.52
CA GLY A 95 2.10 6.33 15.74
C GLY A 95 2.29 4.82 15.64
N ILE A 96 2.39 4.27 14.43
CA ILE A 96 2.72 2.86 14.22
C ILE A 96 4.20 2.63 14.56
N GLY A 97 4.49 1.59 15.35
CA GLY A 97 5.85 1.27 15.79
C GLY A 97 6.75 0.81 14.65
N GLU A 98 8.06 1.03 14.78
CA GLU A 98 9.06 0.67 13.76
C GLU A 98 9.01 -0.82 13.39
N ASP A 99 8.76 -1.72 14.35
CA ASP A 99 8.68 -3.16 14.11
C ASP A 99 7.54 -3.56 13.16
N ASP A 100 6.42 -2.82 13.19
CA ASP A 100 5.27 -3.04 12.31
C ASP A 100 5.49 -2.39 10.94
N ILE A 101 6.20 -1.25 10.91
CA ILE A 101 6.58 -0.58 9.67
C ILE A 101 7.63 -1.41 8.90
N GLU A 102 8.59 -1.99 9.60
CA GLU A 102 9.55 -2.92 9.02
C GLU A 102 8.89 -4.18 8.50
N GLN A 103 7.77 -4.63 9.09
CA GLN A 103 6.97 -5.73 8.53
C GLN A 103 6.18 -5.34 7.28
N CYS A 104 5.78 -4.07 7.14
CA CYS A 104 5.10 -3.59 5.94
C CYS A 104 5.96 -3.86 4.69
N GLY A 105 7.24 -3.47 4.66
CA GLY A 105 8.10 -3.57 3.47
C GLY A 105 8.33 -4.99 2.89
N PRO A 106 8.84 -5.97 3.66
CA PRO A 106 9.09 -7.35 3.21
C PRO A 106 7.81 -8.11 2.88
N ARG A 107 6.72 -7.85 3.62
CA ARG A 107 5.44 -8.54 3.40
C ARG A 107 4.66 -7.93 2.23
N LEU A 108 4.75 -6.62 2.01
CA LEU A 108 4.33 -6.01 0.74
C LEU A 108 5.11 -6.60 -0.43
N ARG A 109 6.43 -6.74 -0.31
CA ARG A 109 7.26 -7.35 -1.36
C ARG A 109 6.80 -8.78 -1.66
N CYS A 110 6.45 -9.61 -0.68
CA CYS A 110 5.94 -10.96 -0.94
C CYS A 110 4.52 -10.98 -1.52
N THR A 111 3.60 -10.18 -0.98
CA THR A 111 2.19 -10.18 -1.39
C THR A 111 2.01 -9.49 -2.74
N LEU A 112 2.65 -8.35 -2.98
CA LEU A 112 2.60 -7.63 -4.25
C LEU A 112 3.42 -8.35 -5.33
N ARG A 113 4.64 -8.82 -5.07
CA ARG A 113 5.42 -9.56 -6.09
C ARG A 113 4.69 -10.82 -6.54
N GLN A 114 3.94 -11.50 -5.67
CA GLN A 114 3.13 -12.64 -6.08
C GLN A 114 1.82 -12.22 -6.78
N ALA A 115 1.23 -11.07 -6.45
CA ALA A 115 0.08 -10.52 -7.16
C ALA A 115 0.45 -10.03 -8.58
N PHE A 116 1.63 -9.44 -8.77
CA PHE A 116 2.15 -8.97 -10.06
C PHE A 116 2.73 -10.08 -10.95
N LEU A 117 3.21 -11.19 -10.38
CA LEU A 117 3.70 -12.35 -11.17
C LEU A 117 2.60 -13.34 -11.58
N SER A 118 1.34 -13.09 -11.21
CA SER A 118 0.21 -14.00 -11.45
C SER A 118 -0.90 -13.37 -12.31
N ILE A 119 -0.64 -12.21 -12.93
CA ILE A 119 -1.46 -11.54 -13.96
C ILE A 119 -0.58 -11.34 -15.18
#